data_AF-A0A923Z9A2-F1
#
_entry.id   AF-A0A923Z9A2-F1
#
_cell.length_a   1.000
_cell.length_b   1.000
_cell.length_c   1.000
_cell.angle_alpha   90.00
_cell.angle_beta   90.00
_cell.angle_gamma   90.00
#
_symmetry.space_group_name_H-M   'P 1'
#
loop_
_entity.id
_entity.type
_entity.pdbx_description
1 polymer ?
#
loop_
_entity_poly.entity_id
_entity_poly.type
_entity_poly.pdbx_seq_one_letter_code
_entity_poly.pdbx_strand_id
1 'polypeptide(L)'
;MLPSSLFDWWFAPWTYAVDPILRLPLAQDRLGQRDGYRVWCDQAQVAQDFPAQFHVAWHVAAISDSAELVATARLFGGLFAARQHDQALLGLLTIEDRKWCLAIAATQPLQHCTRARYAADDGIDVLGLVELARWLDSGFPGLWSRLRLLLSSTTSLQVDRRLREADKPAIEPNSALLRAQRCWRLCRSRVEASRSHAQNTDYAEHNGRASIRTAAMAMAAL
;
A
#
# COMPACT_ATOMS: atom_id res chain seq x y z
N MET A 1 11.97 0.47 18.80
CA MET A 1 10.93 1.44 19.22
C MET A 1 10.02 1.70 18.04
N LEU A 2 8.73 1.92 18.28
CA LEU A 2 7.80 2.35 17.22
C LEU A 2 7.97 3.85 16.95
N PRO A 3 7.85 4.30 15.69
CA PRO A 3 7.86 5.73 15.40
C PRO A 3 6.58 6.38 15.95
N SER A 4 6.69 7.59 16.50
CA SER A 4 5.54 8.35 17.01
C SER A 4 4.47 8.58 15.94
N SER A 5 4.90 8.82 14.69
CA SER A 5 4.04 9.02 13.55
C SER A 5 3.11 7.83 13.25
N LEU A 6 3.43 6.62 13.70
CA LEU A 6 2.52 5.48 13.57
C LEU A 6 1.28 5.65 14.45
N PHE A 7 1.43 6.19 15.65
CA PHE A 7 0.29 6.42 16.54
C PHE A 7 -0.61 7.53 16.00
N ASP A 8 -0.02 8.60 15.47
CA ASP A 8 -0.77 9.65 14.79
C ASP A 8 -1.54 9.08 13.58
N TRP A 9 -0.88 8.27 12.77
CA TRP A 9 -1.50 7.56 11.64
C TRP A 9 -2.62 6.61 12.10
N TRP A 10 -2.45 5.91 13.22
CA TRP A 10 -3.44 4.98 13.73
C TRP A 10 -4.68 5.70 14.27
N PHE A 11 -4.48 6.76 15.05
CA PHE A 11 -5.58 7.45 15.74
C PHE A 11 -6.18 8.62 14.95
N ALA A 12 -5.61 8.98 13.79
CA ALA A 12 -6.18 10.00 12.89
C ALA A 12 -6.49 9.48 11.46
N PRO A 13 -7.27 8.39 11.31
CA PRO A 13 -7.53 7.76 10.02
C PRO A 13 -8.29 8.62 9.01
N TRP A 14 -9.09 9.59 9.49
CA TRP A 14 -9.79 10.56 8.63
C TRP A 14 -8.84 11.49 7.85
N THR A 15 -7.56 11.53 8.20
CA THR A 15 -6.57 12.36 7.47
C THR A 15 -6.19 11.76 6.11
N TYR A 16 -6.41 10.45 5.93
CA TYR A 16 -6.06 9.72 4.72
C TYR A 16 -7.20 8.89 4.14
N ALA A 17 -8.35 8.81 4.81
CA ALA A 17 -9.54 8.16 4.25
C ALA A 17 -9.98 8.84 2.94
N VAL A 18 -10.25 8.04 1.90
CA VAL A 18 -10.72 8.54 0.60
C VAL A 18 -12.18 8.99 0.67
N ASP A 19 -13.01 8.33 1.48
CA ASP A 19 -14.43 8.68 1.62
C ASP A 19 -14.61 9.93 2.52
N PRO A 20 -15.09 11.06 1.97
CA PRO A 20 -15.29 12.29 2.72
C PRO A 20 -16.46 12.22 3.72
N ILE A 21 -17.37 11.25 3.60
CA ILE A 21 -18.50 11.05 4.53
C ILE A 21 -17.98 10.60 5.91
N LEU A 22 -16.83 9.93 5.93
CA LEU A 22 -16.14 9.49 7.14
C LEU A 22 -15.25 10.60 7.72
N ARG A 23 -15.73 11.85 7.82
CA ARG A 23 -15.01 12.91 8.55
C ARG A 23 -15.64 13.11 9.92
N LEU A 24 -14.82 12.99 10.98
CA LEU A 24 -15.28 13.14 12.35
C LEU A 24 -15.68 14.61 12.64
N PRO A 25 -16.86 14.88 13.21
CA PRO A 25 -17.17 16.18 13.77
C PRO A 25 -16.23 16.50 14.95
N LEU A 26 -15.70 17.72 15.01
CA LEU A 26 -14.83 18.16 16.10
C LEU A 26 -15.64 18.41 17.38
N ALA A 27 -15.66 17.44 18.30
CA ALA A 27 -16.11 17.67 19.67
C ALA A 27 -15.08 18.53 20.43
N GLN A 28 -15.54 19.48 21.26
CA GLN A 28 -14.68 20.40 21.99
C GLN A 28 -14.05 19.78 23.25
N ASP A 29 -14.70 18.77 23.84
CA ASP A 29 -14.26 18.08 25.05
C ASP A 29 -13.58 16.73 24.74
N ARG A 30 -12.67 16.30 25.63
CA ARG A 30 -11.88 15.06 25.41
C ARG A 30 -12.72 13.78 25.45
N LEU A 31 -13.80 13.75 26.23
CA LEU A 31 -14.70 12.59 26.30
C LEU A 31 -15.51 12.47 25.01
N GLY A 32 -16.09 13.57 24.54
CA GLY A 32 -16.77 13.65 23.24
C GLY A 32 -15.86 13.26 22.07
N GLN A 33 -14.58 13.65 22.09
CA GLN A 33 -13.60 13.23 21.08
C GLN A 33 -13.37 11.72 21.07
N ARG A 34 -13.24 11.09 22.26
CA ARG A 34 -13.03 9.64 22.37
C ARG A 34 -14.25 8.86 21.90
N ASP A 35 -15.45 9.28 22.31
CA ASP A 35 -16.68 8.59 21.96
C ASP A 35 -16.99 8.79 20.47
N GLY A 36 -16.74 9.99 19.94
CA GLY A 36 -16.77 10.28 18.51
C GLY A 36 -15.82 9.37 17.73
N TYR A 37 -14.57 9.22 18.17
CA TYR A 37 -13.60 8.31 17.57
C TYR A 37 -14.11 6.86 17.50
N ARG A 38 -14.72 6.35 18.57
CA ARG A 38 -15.29 4.99 18.60
C ARG A 38 -16.45 4.83 17.62
N VAL A 39 -17.39 5.78 17.63
CA VAL A 39 -18.53 5.79 16.68
C VAL A 39 -18.04 5.81 15.24
N TRP A 40 -17.02 6.63 14.96
CA TRP A 40 -16.42 6.71 13.64
C TRP A 40 -15.74 5.39 13.24
N CYS A 41 -14.99 4.77 14.15
CA CYS A 41 -14.36 3.49 13.89
C CYS A 41 -15.39 2.39 13.59
N ASP A 42 -16.51 2.38 14.30
CA ASP A 42 -17.62 1.45 14.06
C ASP A 42 -18.25 1.67 12.67
N GLN A 43 -18.56 2.92 12.32
CA GLN A 43 -19.11 3.29 10.99
C GLN A 43 -18.15 2.94 9.84
N ALA A 44 -16.85 3.19 10.04
CA ALA A 44 -15.80 2.88 9.07
C ALA A 44 -15.38 1.40 9.08
N GLN A 45 -15.92 0.59 10.00
CA GLN A 45 -15.55 -0.81 10.24
C GLN A 45 -14.03 -1.00 10.43
N VAL A 46 -13.40 -0.16 11.24
CA VAL A 46 -11.98 -0.28 11.60
C VAL A 46 -11.79 -0.54 13.08
N ALA A 47 -10.67 -1.19 13.43
CA ALA A 47 -10.34 -1.47 14.82
C ALA A 47 -10.09 -0.17 15.61
N GLN A 48 -10.90 0.09 16.63
CA GLN A 48 -10.77 1.27 17.49
C GLN A 48 -9.48 1.24 18.34
N ASP A 49 -9.13 0.07 18.87
CA ASP A 49 -8.02 -0.10 19.81
C ASP A 49 -6.73 -0.49 19.08
N PHE A 50 -5.59 -0.03 19.59
CA PHE A 50 -4.30 -0.48 19.10
C PHE A 50 -4.06 -1.93 19.56
N PRO A 51 -3.57 -2.84 18.68
CA PRO A 51 -3.45 -4.25 19.05
C PRO A 51 -2.45 -4.45 20.19
N ALA A 52 -2.81 -5.31 21.14
CA ALA A 52 -1.94 -5.67 22.27
C ALA A 52 -0.73 -6.51 21.82
N GLN A 53 -0.87 -7.29 20.75
CA GLN A 53 0.17 -8.14 20.18
C GLN A 53 0.22 -7.94 18.67
N PHE A 54 1.41 -7.65 18.16
CA PHE A 54 1.68 -7.46 16.74
C PHE A 54 3.19 -7.52 16.48
N HIS A 55 3.55 -7.76 15.23
CA HIS A 55 4.93 -7.69 14.77
C HIS A 55 5.27 -6.26 14.37
N VAL A 56 6.09 -5.61 15.20
CA VAL A 56 6.53 -4.21 15.06
C VAL A 56 7.00 -3.86 13.65
N ALA A 57 7.67 -4.79 12.96
CA ALA A 57 8.21 -4.55 11.62
C ALA A 57 7.14 -4.27 10.54
N TRP A 58 5.87 -4.59 10.78
CA TRP A 58 4.75 -4.26 9.89
C TRP A 58 4.35 -2.78 9.89
N HIS A 59 4.90 -1.94 10.79
CA HIS A 59 4.67 -0.50 10.72
C HIS A 59 5.03 0.12 9.36
N VAL A 60 5.92 -0.51 8.58
CA VAL A 60 6.28 -0.08 7.22
C VAL A 60 5.11 -0.15 6.23
N ALA A 61 4.05 -0.90 6.55
CA ALA A 61 2.83 -0.94 5.75
C ALA A 61 1.88 0.22 6.06
N ALA A 62 2.11 1.01 7.12
CA ALA A 62 1.37 2.24 7.37
C ALA A 62 1.74 3.29 6.32
N ILE A 63 0.90 3.38 5.30
CA ILE A 63 0.97 4.31 4.16
C ILE A 63 -0.24 5.25 4.27
N SER A 64 -0.09 6.51 3.90
CA SER A 64 -1.18 7.51 3.87
C SER A 64 -1.58 7.94 2.46
N ASP A 65 -0.83 7.53 1.44
CA ASP A 65 -1.09 7.86 0.04
C ASP A 65 -1.67 6.64 -0.69
N SER A 66 -2.84 6.82 -1.29
CA SER A 66 -3.55 5.75 -2.00
C SER A 66 -2.73 5.22 -3.19
N ALA A 67 -2.13 6.13 -3.96
CA ALA A 67 -1.33 5.75 -5.11
C ALA A 67 -0.06 4.98 -4.70
N GLU A 68 0.52 5.29 -3.54
CA GLU A 68 1.70 4.59 -3.00
C GLU A 68 1.33 3.19 -2.57
N LEU A 69 0.21 3.04 -1.86
CA LEU A 69 -0.31 1.76 -1.42
C LEU A 69 -0.57 0.84 -2.63
N VAL A 70 -1.27 1.34 -3.65
CA VAL A 70 -1.61 0.57 -4.86
C VAL A 70 -0.35 0.22 -5.66
N ALA A 71 0.57 1.15 -5.86
CA ALA A 71 1.84 0.88 -6.56
C ALA A 71 2.70 -0.14 -5.81
N THR A 72 2.76 -0.03 -4.48
CA THR A 72 3.52 -0.97 -3.63
C THR A 72 2.89 -2.36 -3.68
N ALA A 73 1.56 -2.44 -3.57
CA ALA A 73 0.82 -3.69 -3.68
C ALA A 73 1.01 -4.33 -5.06
N ARG A 74 1.00 -3.55 -6.14
CA ARG A 74 1.30 -4.04 -7.50
C ARG A 74 2.66 -4.72 -7.60
N LEU A 75 3.72 -4.12 -7.04
CA LEU A 75 5.03 -4.77 -6.99
C LEU A 75 5.03 -6.02 -6.10
N PHE A 76 4.33 -5.96 -4.96
CA PHE A 76 4.23 -7.10 -4.05
C PHE A 76 3.52 -8.29 -4.72
N GLY A 77 2.41 -8.06 -5.43
CA GLY A 77 1.75 -9.01 -6.32
C GLY A 77 2.67 -9.53 -7.42
N GLY A 78 3.53 -8.65 -7.97
CA GLY A 78 4.58 -9.00 -8.91
C GLY A 78 5.58 -10.04 -8.39
N LEU A 79 5.95 -9.99 -7.10
CA LEU A 79 6.85 -10.98 -6.50
C LEU A 79 6.23 -12.38 -6.47
N PHE A 80 4.92 -12.45 -6.20
CA PHE A 80 4.17 -13.70 -6.22
C PHE A 80 4.03 -14.26 -7.64
N ALA A 81 3.63 -13.42 -8.60
CA ALA A 81 3.54 -13.79 -10.01
C ALA A 81 4.91 -14.28 -10.55
N ALA A 82 5.99 -13.59 -10.17
CA ALA A 82 7.36 -13.99 -10.50
C ALA A 82 7.71 -15.36 -9.94
N ARG A 83 7.33 -15.65 -8.69
CA ARG A 83 7.60 -16.94 -8.05
C ARG A 83 6.87 -18.11 -8.71
N GLN A 84 5.66 -17.87 -9.23
CA GLN A 84 4.85 -18.86 -9.94
C GLN A 84 5.15 -18.93 -11.44
N HIS A 85 6.02 -18.05 -11.95
CA HIS A 85 6.27 -17.87 -13.38
C HIS A 85 5.01 -17.50 -14.19
N ASP A 86 4.04 -16.81 -13.57
CA ASP A 86 2.82 -16.36 -14.23
C ASP A 86 3.12 -15.19 -15.18
N GLN A 87 3.37 -15.52 -16.45
CA GLN A 87 3.70 -14.53 -17.47
C GLN A 87 2.54 -13.60 -17.81
N ALA A 88 1.30 -14.02 -17.59
CA ALA A 88 0.13 -13.18 -17.86
C ALA A 88 0.07 -12.02 -16.85
N LEU A 89 0.20 -12.33 -15.56
CA LEU A 89 0.23 -11.31 -14.51
C LEU A 89 1.50 -10.45 -14.57
N LEU A 90 2.66 -11.05 -14.81
CA LEU A 90 3.90 -10.29 -15.02
C LEU A 90 3.82 -9.36 -16.23
N GLY A 91 3.06 -9.77 -17.25
CA GLY A 91 2.75 -8.98 -18.45
C GLY A 91 2.10 -7.63 -18.12
N LEU A 92 1.38 -7.55 -17.01
CA LEU A 92 0.74 -6.32 -16.54
C LEU A 92 1.72 -5.32 -15.95
N LEU A 93 2.96 -5.69 -15.63
CA LEU A 93 4.00 -4.79 -15.11
C LEU A 93 4.80 -4.13 -16.24
N THR A 94 5.38 -2.96 -15.93
CA THR A 94 6.43 -2.36 -16.77
C THR A 94 7.59 -3.34 -16.91
N ILE A 95 8.39 -3.21 -17.97
CA ILE A 95 9.54 -4.10 -18.21
C ILE A 95 10.55 -4.00 -17.05
N GLU A 96 10.77 -2.80 -16.52
CA GLU A 96 11.70 -2.56 -15.43
C GLU A 96 11.23 -3.24 -14.14
N ASP A 97 9.96 -3.04 -13.76
CA ASP A 97 9.40 -3.62 -12.55
C ASP A 97 9.26 -5.14 -12.66
N ARG A 98 8.97 -5.66 -13.85
CA ARG A 98 8.97 -7.11 -14.12
C ARG A 98 10.35 -7.73 -13.88
N LYS A 99 11.40 -7.14 -14.45
CA LYS A 99 12.78 -7.60 -14.26
C LYS A 99 13.18 -7.53 -12.79
N TRP A 100 12.82 -6.45 -12.12
CA TRP A 100 13.06 -6.29 -10.69
C TRP A 100 12.34 -7.37 -9.87
N CYS A 101 11.05 -7.60 -10.12
CA CYS A 101 10.27 -8.63 -9.40
C CYS A 101 10.87 -10.02 -9.58
N LEU A 102 11.30 -10.38 -10.80
CA LEU A 102 11.97 -11.65 -11.08
C LEU A 102 13.29 -11.80 -10.29
N ALA A 103 14.11 -10.76 -10.25
CA ALA A 103 15.37 -10.77 -9.51
C ALA A 103 15.14 -10.88 -7.98
N ILE A 104 14.17 -10.14 -7.44
CA ILE A 104 13.83 -10.21 -6.01
C ILE A 104 13.22 -11.57 -5.66
N ALA A 105 12.30 -12.11 -6.46
CA ALA A 105 11.69 -13.41 -6.20
C ALA A 105 12.71 -14.56 -6.22
N ALA A 106 13.77 -14.45 -7.03
CA ALA A 106 14.87 -15.42 -7.06
C ALA A 106 15.71 -15.42 -5.78
N THR A 107 15.85 -14.26 -5.11
CA THR A 107 16.69 -14.11 -3.91
C THR A 107 15.89 -14.15 -2.60
N GLN A 108 14.60 -13.80 -2.64
CA GLN A 108 13.68 -13.74 -1.50
C GLN A 108 12.39 -14.49 -1.86
N PRO A 109 12.40 -15.83 -1.93
CA PRO A 109 11.25 -16.61 -2.36
C PRO A 109 10.09 -16.45 -1.37
N LEU A 110 9.03 -15.79 -1.82
CA LEU A 110 7.83 -15.57 -1.03
C LEU A 110 6.78 -16.63 -1.39
N GLN A 111 6.17 -17.24 -0.37
CA GLN A 111 5.05 -18.17 -0.56
C GLN A 111 3.75 -17.40 -0.41
N HIS A 112 2.74 -17.79 -1.19
CA HIS A 112 1.41 -17.24 -1.00
C HIS A 112 0.87 -17.58 0.37
N CYS A 113 0.26 -16.59 1.00
CA CYS A 113 -0.60 -16.78 2.15
C CYS A 113 -1.96 -17.36 1.69
N THR A 114 -2.41 -17.00 0.49
CA THR A 114 -3.68 -17.51 -0.06
C THR A 114 -3.48 -18.63 -1.08
N ARG A 115 -4.32 -19.66 -1.02
CA ARG A 115 -4.39 -20.69 -2.07
C ARG A 115 -5.40 -20.37 -3.17
N ALA A 116 -5.97 -19.16 -3.16
CA ALA A 116 -7.02 -18.78 -4.09
C ALA A 116 -6.51 -18.72 -5.53
N ARG A 117 -7.31 -19.24 -6.46
CA ARG A 117 -7.13 -18.97 -7.88
C ARG A 117 -7.68 -17.58 -8.16
N TYR A 118 -6.79 -16.64 -8.43
CA TYR A 118 -7.15 -15.32 -8.93
C TYR A 118 -7.80 -15.46 -10.30
N ALA A 119 -8.86 -14.69 -10.56
CA ALA A 119 -9.53 -14.75 -11.84
C ALA A 119 -8.83 -13.87 -12.87
N ALA A 120 -9.13 -14.09 -14.15
CA ALA A 120 -8.48 -13.40 -15.26
C ALA A 120 -8.74 -11.88 -15.26
N ASP A 121 -9.78 -11.40 -14.58
CA ASP A 121 -10.11 -9.99 -14.40
C ASP A 121 -9.40 -9.33 -13.22
N ASP A 122 -8.72 -10.09 -12.36
CA ASP A 122 -8.01 -9.51 -11.22
C ASP A 122 -6.71 -8.83 -11.66
N GLY A 123 -6.58 -7.56 -11.30
CA GLY A 123 -5.32 -6.84 -11.44
C GLY A 123 -4.25 -7.39 -10.49
N ILE A 124 -2.98 -7.21 -10.87
CA ILE A 124 -1.83 -7.61 -10.06
C ILE A 124 -1.75 -6.84 -8.72
N ASP A 125 -2.32 -5.63 -8.67
CA ASP A 125 -2.50 -4.84 -7.45
C ASP A 125 -3.50 -5.50 -6.50
N VAL A 126 -4.62 -6.02 -7.01
CA VAL A 126 -5.60 -6.78 -6.21
C VAL A 126 -4.94 -8.00 -5.58
N LEU A 127 -4.14 -8.76 -6.34
CA LEU A 127 -3.34 -9.86 -5.81
C LEU A 127 -2.44 -9.41 -4.65
N GLY A 128 -1.68 -8.34 -4.84
CA GLY A 128 -0.81 -7.81 -3.80
C GLY A 128 -1.55 -7.33 -2.55
N LEU A 129 -2.71 -6.68 -2.72
CA LEU A 129 -3.56 -6.22 -1.63
C LEU A 129 -4.16 -7.38 -0.83
N VAL A 130 -4.63 -8.43 -1.51
CA VAL A 130 -5.17 -9.65 -0.87
C VAL A 130 -4.09 -10.34 -0.05
N GLU A 131 -2.90 -10.53 -0.63
CA GLU A 131 -1.76 -11.13 0.09
C GLU A 131 -1.34 -10.27 1.28
N LEU A 132 -1.21 -8.94 1.12
CA LEU A 132 -0.91 -8.03 2.21
C LEU A 132 -1.93 -8.15 3.34
N ALA A 133 -3.22 -8.10 3.02
CA ALA A 133 -4.30 -8.19 4.00
C ALA A 133 -4.18 -9.45 4.87
N ARG A 134 -3.84 -10.59 4.26
CA ARG A 134 -3.64 -11.86 4.99
C ARG A 134 -2.40 -11.87 5.87
N TRP A 135 -1.29 -11.34 5.38
CA TRP A 135 -0.09 -11.18 6.19
C TRP A 135 -0.31 -10.26 7.39
N LEU A 136 -1.12 -9.21 7.22
CA LEU A 136 -1.48 -8.28 8.29
C LEU A 136 -2.48 -8.87 9.28
N ASP A 137 -3.42 -9.69 8.84
CA ASP A 137 -4.39 -10.36 9.74
C ASP A 137 -3.67 -11.21 10.81
N SER A 138 -2.55 -11.85 10.42
CA SER A 138 -1.70 -12.61 11.34
C SER A 138 -0.62 -11.75 12.03
N GLY A 139 -0.11 -10.73 11.34
CA GLY A 139 1.09 -10.00 11.76
C GLY A 139 0.84 -8.68 12.49
N PHE A 140 -0.24 -7.97 12.18
CA PHE A 140 -0.62 -6.69 12.78
C PHE A 140 -2.14 -6.52 12.68
N PRO A 141 -2.91 -7.13 13.59
CA PRO A 141 -4.36 -7.08 13.56
C PRO A 141 -4.89 -5.64 13.54
N GLY A 142 -5.86 -5.37 12.68
CA GLY A 142 -6.47 -4.04 12.50
C GLY A 142 -5.74 -3.12 11.51
N LEU A 143 -4.47 -3.39 11.16
CA LEU A 143 -3.74 -2.53 10.20
C LEU A 143 -4.37 -2.54 8.81
N TRP A 144 -4.80 -3.72 8.33
CA TRP A 144 -5.47 -3.85 7.03
C TRP A 144 -6.76 -3.04 6.96
N SER A 145 -7.60 -3.07 8.01
CA SER A 145 -8.88 -2.32 8.03
C SER A 145 -8.68 -0.83 7.78
N ARG A 146 -7.55 -0.28 8.23
CA ARG A 146 -7.16 1.12 8.03
C ARG A 146 -6.62 1.38 6.63
N LEU A 147 -5.78 0.50 6.11
CA LEU A 147 -5.29 0.60 4.73
C LEU A 147 -6.42 0.52 3.71
N ARG A 148 -7.49 -0.22 4.02
CA ARG A 148 -8.69 -0.30 3.18
C ARG A 148 -9.35 1.08 2.96
N LEU A 149 -9.20 2.03 3.89
CA LEU A 149 -9.73 3.38 3.77
C LEU A 149 -9.07 4.20 2.64
N LEU A 150 -7.90 3.77 2.16
CA LEU A 150 -7.19 4.39 1.04
C LEU A 150 -7.66 3.89 -0.32
N LEU A 151 -8.46 2.83 -0.35
CA LEU A 151 -8.84 2.19 -1.60
C LEU A 151 -10.11 2.82 -2.18
N SER A 152 -10.21 2.84 -3.51
CA SER A 152 -11.47 3.15 -4.17
C SER A 152 -12.52 2.10 -3.78
N SER A 153 -13.81 2.46 -3.85
CA SER A 153 -14.91 1.51 -3.58
C SER A 153 -14.83 0.26 -4.46
N THR A 154 -14.49 0.42 -5.73
CA THR A 154 -14.31 -0.69 -6.69
C THR A 154 -13.19 -1.63 -6.26
N THR A 155 -12.00 -1.10 -5.97
CA THR A 155 -10.83 -1.91 -5.55
C THR A 155 -11.11 -2.59 -4.21
N SER A 156 -11.71 -1.87 -3.26
CA SER A 156 -12.08 -2.40 -1.94
C SER A 156 -13.03 -3.59 -2.07
N LEU A 157 -14.08 -3.46 -2.88
CA LEU A 157 -15.04 -4.55 -3.14
C LEU A 157 -14.39 -5.77 -3.80
N GLN A 158 -13.46 -5.57 -4.74
CA GLN A 158 -12.73 -6.67 -5.38
C GLN A 158 -11.85 -7.41 -4.37
N VAL A 159 -11.10 -6.68 -3.53
CA VAL A 159 -10.26 -7.29 -2.49
C VAL A 159 -11.11 -8.02 -1.46
N ASP A 160 -12.21 -7.42 -0.99
CA ASP A 160 -13.13 -8.04 -0.02
C ASP A 160 -13.84 -9.28 -0.59
N ARG A 161 -14.16 -9.31 -1.88
CA ARG A 161 -14.63 -10.52 -2.58
C ARG A 161 -13.57 -11.62 -2.49
N ARG A 162 -12.32 -11.32 -2.86
CA ARG A 162 -11.24 -12.31 -2.86
C ARG A 162 -10.85 -12.78 -1.46
N LEU A 163 -10.88 -11.91 -0.46
CA LEU A 163 -10.65 -12.30 0.93
C LEU A 163 -11.74 -13.22 1.50
N ARG A 164 -12.96 -13.17 0.97
CA ARG A 164 -14.04 -14.10 1.34
C ARG A 164 -13.93 -15.45 0.62
N GLU A 165 -13.49 -15.44 -0.63
CA GLU A 165 -13.31 -16.65 -1.45
C GLU A 165 -12.03 -17.42 -1.11
N ALA A 166 -10.99 -16.73 -0.64
CA ALA A 166 -9.73 -17.33 -0.25
C ALA A 166 -9.85 -18.03 1.10
N ASP A 167 -9.38 -19.27 1.19
CA ASP A 167 -9.23 -19.96 2.47
C ASP A 167 -8.38 -19.14 3.43
N LYS A 168 -8.74 -19.14 4.71
CA LYS A 168 -7.90 -18.56 5.75
C LYS A 168 -6.63 -19.42 5.88
N PRO A 169 -5.43 -18.83 5.75
CA PRO A 169 -4.20 -19.59 5.90
C PRO A 169 -4.11 -20.24 7.29
N ALA A 170 -3.41 -21.37 7.36
CA ALA A 170 -2.90 -21.86 8.63
C ALA A 170 -1.94 -20.81 9.21
N ILE A 171 -1.73 -20.82 10.53
CA ILE A 171 -0.79 -19.90 11.18
C ILE A 171 0.58 -20.04 10.51
N GLU A 172 1.01 -19.00 9.82
CA GLU A 172 2.28 -19.00 9.09
C GLU A 172 3.45 -18.98 10.07
N PRO A 173 4.54 -19.72 9.81
CA PRO A 173 5.72 -19.66 10.64
C PRO A 173 6.33 -18.25 10.64
N ASN A 174 6.88 -17.84 11.77
CA ASN A 174 7.45 -16.49 11.96
C ASN A 174 8.48 -16.11 10.88
N SER A 175 9.22 -17.09 10.32
CA SER A 175 10.18 -16.87 9.24
C SER A 175 9.53 -16.43 7.92
N ALA A 176 8.33 -16.92 7.60
CA ALA A 176 7.58 -16.51 6.42
C ALA A 176 7.07 -15.07 6.58
N LEU A 177 6.57 -14.73 7.78
CA LEU A 177 6.14 -13.38 8.11
C LEU A 177 7.28 -12.34 7.98
N LEU A 178 8.46 -12.65 8.54
CA LEU A 178 9.64 -11.79 8.43
C LEU A 178 10.08 -11.58 6.97
N ARG A 179 9.95 -12.61 6.13
CA ARG A 179 10.25 -12.50 4.70
C ARG A 179 9.23 -11.61 3.98
N ALA A 180 7.93 -11.79 4.25
CA ALA A 180 6.87 -10.94 3.71
C ALA A 180 7.10 -9.46 4.04
N GLN A 181 7.45 -9.15 5.30
CA GLN A 181 7.79 -7.80 5.74
C GLN A 181 8.97 -7.21 4.98
N ARG A 182 10.03 -8.00 4.77
CA ARG A 182 11.21 -7.56 4.00
C ARG A 182 10.84 -7.30 2.55
N CYS A 183 10.12 -8.21 1.91
CA CYS A 183 9.67 -8.05 0.53
C CYS A 183 8.79 -6.81 0.37
N TRP A 184 7.83 -6.60 1.28
CA TRP A 184 7.01 -5.39 1.30
C TRP A 184 7.85 -4.11 1.41
N ARG A 185 8.83 -4.08 2.32
CA ARG A 185 9.76 -2.95 2.46
C ARG A 185 10.53 -2.68 1.17
N LEU A 186 11.02 -3.72 0.51
CA LEU A 186 11.72 -3.59 -0.78
C LEU A 186 10.82 -3.02 -1.87
N CYS A 187 9.56 -3.49 -1.96
CA CYS A 187 8.57 -2.95 -2.88
C CYS A 187 8.31 -1.46 -2.62
N ARG A 188 8.13 -1.08 -1.36
CA ARG A 188 7.88 0.32 -0.98
C ARG A 188 9.06 1.22 -1.34
N SER A 189 10.29 0.85 -0.95
CA SER A 189 11.50 1.62 -1.28
C SER A 189 11.71 1.77 -2.79
N ARG A 190 11.30 0.76 -3.57
CA ARG A 190 11.34 0.81 -5.03
C ARG A 190 10.34 1.83 -5.59
N VAL A 191 9.11 1.87 -5.08
CA VAL A 191 8.09 2.87 -5.46
C VAL A 191 8.55 4.28 -5.10
N GLU A 192 9.08 4.47 -3.89
CA GLU A 192 9.61 5.75 -3.42
C GLU A 192 10.72 6.26 -4.37
N ALA A 193 11.69 5.39 -4.73
CA ALA A 193 12.76 5.74 -5.65
C ALA A 193 12.26 6.13 -7.06
N SER A 194 11.28 5.41 -7.61
CA SER A 194 10.69 5.72 -8.91
C SER A 194 9.96 7.07 -8.91
N ARG A 195 9.29 7.43 -7.81
CA ARG A 195 8.62 8.72 -7.64
C ARG A 195 9.61 9.88 -7.57
N SER A 196 10.68 9.73 -6.78
CA SER A 196 11.73 10.74 -6.69
C SER A 196 12.42 10.96 -8.05
N HIS A 197 12.60 9.90 -8.84
CA HIS A 197 13.15 10.02 -10.19
C HIS A 197 12.21 10.80 -11.13
N ALA A 198 10.92 10.47 -11.14
CA ALA A 198 9.93 11.16 -11.96
C ALA A 198 9.83 12.66 -11.62
N GLN A 199 9.81 13.00 -10.33
CA GLN A 199 9.79 14.40 -9.88
C GLN A 199 11.03 15.17 -10.36
N ASN A 200 12.23 14.57 -10.25
CA ASN A 200 13.46 15.22 -10.68
C ASN A 200 13.51 15.46 -12.21
N THR A 201 12.96 14.54 -13.01
CA THR A 201 12.88 14.70 -14.46
C THR A 201 11.92 15.83 -14.85
N ASP A 202 10.76 15.93 -14.21
CA ASP A 202 9.78 17.01 -14.46
C ASP A 202 10.37 18.40 -14.12
N TYR A 203 11.12 18.51 -13.02
CA TYR A 203 11.84 19.75 -12.67
C TYR A 203 12.90 20.12 -13.71
N ALA A 204 13.66 19.15 -14.23
CA ALA A 204 14.67 19.39 -15.25
C ALA A 204 14.06 19.87 -16.58
N GLU A 205 12.94 19.27 -17.00
CA GLU A 205 12.25 19.69 -18.23
C GLU A 205 11.61 21.07 -18.10
N HIS A 206 11.03 21.40 -16.94
CA HIS A 206 10.43 22.71 -16.71
C HIS A 206 11.48 23.83 -16.72
N ASN A 207 12.62 23.60 -16.04
CA ASN A 207 13.74 24.55 -16.03
C ASN A 207 14.42 24.68 -17.40
N GLY A 208 14.55 23.59 -18.15
CA GLY A 208 15.06 23.62 -19.52
C GLY A 208 14.18 24.44 -20.47
N ARG A 209 12.85 24.28 -20.40
CA ARG A 209 11.89 25.06 -21.20
C ARG A 209 11.84 26.53 -20.81
N ALA A 210 11.97 26.85 -19.52
CA ALA A 210 12.06 28.22 -19.05
C ALA A 210 13.34 28.90 -19.56
N SER A 211 14.49 28.21 -19.50
CA SER A 211 15.77 28.74 -19.98
C SER A 211 15.79 29.00 -21.50
N ILE A 212 15.16 28.12 -22.29
CA ILE A 212 15.06 28.29 -23.76
C ILE A 212 14.16 29.50 -24.11
N ARG A 213 13.06 29.71 -23.38
CA ARG A 213 12.18 30.87 -23.60
C ARG A 213 12.86 32.19 -23.25
N THR A 214 13.62 32.25 -22.16
CA THR A 214 14.35 33.46 -21.77
C THR A 214 15.45 33.81 -22.79
N ALA A 215 16.18 32.81 -23.31
CA ALA A 215 17.17 33.02 -24.35
C ALA A 215 16.54 33.50 -25.68
N ALA A 216 15.38 32.94 -26.06
CA ALA A 216 14.67 33.35 -27.28
C ALA A 216 14.11 34.79 -27.20
N MET A 217 13.62 35.22 -26.02
CA MET A 217 13.15 36.59 -25.83
C MET A 217 14.30 37.62 -25.83
N ALA A 218 15.48 37.25 -25.31
CA ALA A 218 16.65 38.12 -25.33
C ALA A 218 17.21 38.33 -26.75
N MET A 219 17.14 37.31 -27.62
CA MET A 219 17.60 37.43 -29.01
C MET A 219 16.61 38.17 -29.93
N ALA A 220 15.32 38.22 -29.59
CA ALA A 220 14.32 38.97 -30.35
C ALA A 220 14.29 40.49 -30.02
N ALA A 221 15.05 40.92 -29.01
CA ALA A 221 15.14 42.31 -28.56
C ALA A 221 16.39 43.05 -29.09
N LEU A 222 17.14 42.43 -30.01
CA LEU A 222 18.29 43.00 -30.74
C LEU A 222 17.92 43.14 -32.22
#